data_AF-A0A2E7LIA0-F1
#
_entry.id   AF-A0A2E7LIA0-F1
#
_cell.length_a   1.000
_cell.length_b   1.000
_cell.length_c   1.000
_cell.angle_alpha   90.00
_cell.angle_beta   90.00
_cell.angle_gamma   90.00
#
_symmetry.space_group_name_H-M   'P 1'
#
loop_
_entity.id
_entity.type
_entity.pdbx_description
1 polymer ?
#
loop_
_entity_poly.entity_id
_entity_poly.type
_entity_poly.pdbx_seq_one_letter_code
_entity_poly.pdbx_strand_id
1 'polypeptide(L)' 'MRFHSKDRGTLRPSLNPVTGVEGDLPNSEELRPFTARRLANYKIAKQITALDELPLLANGEVDKQALRELHDSS' A
#
# COMPACT_ATOMS: atom_id res chain seq x y z
N MET A 1 34.31 15.73 -23.97
CA MET A 1 33.76 16.64 -22.94
C MET A 1 32.36 16.17 -22.60
N ARG A 2 32.11 15.76 -21.34
CA ARG A 2 30.82 15.20 -20.89
C ARG A 2 29.93 16.34 -20.40
N PHE A 3 28.70 16.43 -20.91
CA PHE A 3 27.66 17.30 -20.35
C PHE A 3 26.74 16.49 -19.43
N HIS A 4 26.43 17.11 -18.29
CA HIS A 4 25.83 16.53 -17.11
C HIS A 4 24.37 16.13 -17.37
N SER A 5 24.01 14.91 -16.97
CA SER A 5 22.62 14.46 -16.90
C SER A 5 21.94 15.16 -15.73
N LYS A 6 20.87 15.89 -16.01
CA LYS A 6 20.07 16.59 -15.00
C LYS A 6 19.24 15.54 -14.27
N ASP A 7 19.56 15.37 -13.00
CA ASP A 7 18.88 14.51 -12.05
C ASP A 7 17.38 14.84 -12.03
N ARG A 8 16.58 13.98 -12.68
CA ARG A 8 15.12 14.05 -12.60
C ARG A 8 14.72 13.24 -11.38
N GLY A 9 14.71 13.92 -10.23
CA GLY A 9 14.16 13.41 -8.97
C GLY A 9 12.79 12.83 -9.24
N THR A 10 12.74 11.50 -9.35
CA THR A 10 11.50 10.77 -9.53
C THR A 10 10.78 10.87 -8.20
N LEU A 11 9.77 11.73 -8.12
CA LEU A 11 8.88 11.79 -6.97
C LEU A 11 8.25 10.40 -6.82
N ARG A 12 8.82 9.59 -5.92
CA ARG A 12 8.23 8.31 -5.53
C ARG A 12 6.95 8.68 -4.77
N PRO A 13 5.76 8.23 -5.20
CA PRO A 13 4.57 8.39 -4.38
C PRO A 13 4.82 7.63 -3.07
N SER A 14 4.99 8.39 -2.00
CA SER A 14 4.92 7.92 -0.62
C SER A 14 3.50 7.38 -0.44
N LEU A 15 3.38 6.06 -0.41
CA LEU A 15 2.16 5.43 0.05
C LEU A 15 2.21 5.53 1.57
N ASN A 16 1.32 6.31 2.17
CA ASN A 16 1.16 6.32 3.61
C ASN A 16 0.49 5.00 4.00
N PRO A 17 1.19 4.09 4.73
CA PRO A 17 0.53 2.89 5.22
C PRO A 17 -0.57 3.29 6.20
N VAL A 18 -1.74 2.65 6.04
CA VAL A 18 -2.80 2.68 7.05
C VAL A 18 -2.57 1.47 7.93
N THR A 19 -2.16 1.71 9.18
CA THR A 19 -2.02 0.64 10.19
C THR A 19 -3.32 0.59 11.01
N GLY A 20 -3.86 -0.61 11.23
CA GLY A 20 -4.95 -0.80 12.19
C GLY A 20 -4.47 -0.50 13.61
N VAL A 21 -5.31 0.15 14.42
CA VAL A 21 -5.10 0.20 15.88
C VAL A 21 -5.31 -1.21 16.43
N GLU A 22 -4.42 -1.69 17.29
CA GLU A 22 -4.45 -3.06 17.82
C GLU A 22 -5.82 -3.43 18.41
N GLY A 23 -6.30 -4.61 18.04
CA GLY A 23 -7.52 -5.23 18.56
C GLY A 23 -8.72 -5.08 17.62
N ASP A 24 -8.99 -6.15 16.87
CA ASP A 24 -10.11 -6.38 15.96
C ASP A 24 -9.88 -5.94 14.50
N LEU A 25 -9.56 -6.94 13.66
CA LEU A 25 -9.52 -6.74 12.21
C LEU A 25 -10.94 -6.39 11.74
N PRO A 26 -11.13 -5.28 11.00
CA PRO A 26 -12.44 -4.94 10.50
C PRO A 26 -12.94 -6.07 9.60
N ASN A 27 -14.21 -6.45 9.79
CA ASN A 27 -14.85 -7.47 8.97
C ASN A 27 -14.69 -7.10 7.48
N SER A 28 -14.10 -8.01 6.70
CA SER A 28 -13.81 -7.80 5.28
C SER A 28 -15.08 -7.48 4.47
N GLU A 29 -16.24 -7.99 4.92
CA GLU A 29 -17.55 -7.71 4.32
C GLU A 29 -18.01 -6.26 4.55
N GLU A 30 -17.52 -5.59 5.60
CA GLU A 30 -17.88 -4.20 5.94
C GLU A 30 -17.00 -3.17 5.24
N LEU A 31 -15.76 -3.54 4.89
CA LEU A 31 -14.78 -2.64 4.29
C LEU A 31 -15.20 -2.13 2.91
N ARG A 32 -15.76 -2.99 2.06
CA ARG A 32 -16.23 -2.58 0.72
C ARG A 32 -17.38 -1.58 0.78
N PRO A 33 -18.50 -1.85 1.49
CA PRO A 33 -19.58 -0.88 1.68
C PRO A 33 -19.10 0.44 2.28
N PHE A 34 -18.21 0.38 3.28
CA PHE A 34 -17.65 1.58 3.90
C PHE A 34 -16.90 2.47 2.90
N THR A 35 -16.09 1.85 2.05
CA THR A 35 -15.26 2.54 1.06
C THR A 35 -16.10 3.08 -0.11
N ALA A 36 -17.09 2.30 -0.57
CA ALA A 36 -17.98 2.69 -1.67
C ALA A 36 -18.82 3.94 -1.36
N ARG A 37 -19.09 4.21 -0.08
CA ARG A 37 -19.78 5.44 0.34
C ARG A 37 -18.94 6.71 0.22
N ARG A 38 -17.61 6.60 0.08
CA ARG A 38 -16.66 7.72 0.14
C ARG A 38 -15.80 7.87 -1.11
N LEU A 39 -15.58 6.78 -1.84
CA LEU A 39 -14.70 6.74 -3.01
C LEU A 39 -15.48 6.30 -4.26
N ALA A 40 -15.06 6.80 -5.42
CA ALA A 40 -15.52 6.28 -6.69
C ALA A 40 -15.14 4.79 -6.85
N ASN A 41 -15.97 4.01 -7.55
CA ASN A 41 -15.82 2.55 -7.67
C ASN A 41 -14.41 2.09 -8.13
N TYR A 42 -13.77 2.82 -9.04
CA TYR A 42 -12.43 2.47 -9.54
C TYR A 42 -11.31 2.68 -8.50
N LYS A 43 -11.57 3.39 -7.39
CA LYS A 43 -10.64 3.57 -6.27
C LYS A 43 -10.83 2.54 -5.16
N ILE A 44 -11.85 1.69 -5.28
CA ILE A 44 -12.09 0.62 -4.32
C ILE A 44 -11.18 -0.55 -4.68
N ALA A 45 -10.36 -0.98 -3.73
CA ALA A 45 -9.45 -2.10 -3.93
C ALA A 45 -10.22 -3.38 -4.27
N LYS A 46 -9.70 -4.15 -5.25
CA LYS A 46 -10.32 -5.43 -5.65
C LYS A 46 -10.11 -6.53 -4.63
N GLN A 47 -9.03 -6.47 -3.85
CA GLN A 47 -8.70 -7.41 -2.78
C GLN A 47 -8.16 -6.62 -1.59
N ILE A 48 -8.49 -7.07 -0.38
CA ILE A 48 -8.00 -6.53 0.89
C ILE A 48 -7.51 -7.73 1.67
N THR A 49 -6.24 -7.71 2.08
CA THR A 49 -5.59 -8.79 2.83
C THR A 49 -5.13 -8.21 4.16
N ALA A 50 -5.49 -8.89 5.26
CA ALA A 50 -4.95 -8.57 6.57
C ALA A 50 -3.53 -9.14 6.68
N LEU A 51 -2.61 -8.32 7.19
CA LEU A 51 -1.24 -8.71 7.49
C LEU A 51 -1.00 -8.41 8.96
N ASP A 52 -0.35 -9.35 9.66
CA ASP A 52 0.04 -9.13 11.06
C ASP A 52 1.10 -8.01 11.16
N GLU A 53 1.99 -7.94 10.18
CA GLU A 53 3.02 -6.91 10.07
C GLU A 53 3.21 -6.45 8.61
N LEU A 54 3.54 -5.17 8.44
CA LEU A 54 3.89 -4.64 7.12
C LEU A 54 5.36 -4.97 6.80
N PRO A 55 5.67 -5.47 5.60
CA PRO A 55 7.05 -5.64 5.19
C PRO A 55 7.69 -4.26 5.00
N LEU A 56 8.75 -3.98 5.76
CA LEU A 56 9.49 -2.72 5.71
C LEU A 56 10.92 -2.95 5.22
N LEU A 57 11.44 -1.99 4.47
CA LEU A 57 12.85 -1.84 4.18
C LEU A 57 13.60 -1.41 5.45
N ALA A 58 14.94 -1.53 5.44
CA ALA A 58 15.78 -1.17 6.59
C ALA A 58 15.65 0.31 7.02
N ASN A 59 15.18 1.19 6.14
CA ASN A 59 14.91 2.60 6.43
C ASN A 59 13.48 2.85 7.00
N GLY A 60 12.68 1.80 7.19
CA GLY A 60 11.30 1.86 7.68
C GLY A 60 10.25 2.16 6.60
N GLU A 61 10.64 2.32 5.33
CA GLU A 61 9.67 2.47 4.24
C GLU A 61 9.05 1.11 3.89
N VAL A 62 7.80 1.10 3.42
CA VAL A 62 7.15 -0.13 2.97
C VAL A 62 7.90 -0.76 1.79
N ASP A 63 8.23 -2.04 1.92
CA ASP A 63 8.76 -2.84 0.83
C ASP A 63 7.63 -3.26 -0.13
N LYS A 64 7.48 -2.49 -1.21
CA LYS A 64 6.47 -2.73 -2.24
C LYS A 64 6.71 -4.02 -3.03
N GLN A 65 7.93 -4.55 -3.07
CA GLN A 65 8.22 -5.79 -3.77
C GLN A 65 7.72 -6.97 -2.93
N ALA A 66 8.12 -7.02 -1.65
CA ALA A 66 7.63 -8.02 -0.71
C ALA A 66 6.08 -8.04 -0.64
N LEU A 67 5.46 -6.85 -0.63
CA LEU A 67 3.99 -6.75 -0.64
C LEU A 67 3.34 -7.34 -1.91
N ARG A 68 3.99 -7.25 -3.08
CA ARG A 68 3.49 -7.84 -4.32
C ARG A 68 3.62 -9.36 -4.32
N GLU A 69 4.75 -9.87 -3.84
CA GLU A 69 4.97 -11.33 -3.71
C GLU A 69 3.96 -11.98 -2.75
N LEU A 70 3.61 -11.29 -1.66
CA LEU A 70 2.53 -11.72 -0.75
C LEU A 70 1.16 -11.76 -1.44
N HIS A 71 0.88 -10.78 -2.32
CA HIS A 71 -0.37 -10.73 -3.07
C HIS A 71 -0.49 -11.86 -4.09
N ASP A 72 0.59 -12.18 -4.79
CA ASP A 72 0.61 -13.22 -5.83
C ASP A 72 0.55 -14.65 -5.27
N SER A 73 0.82 -14.82 -3.96
CA SER A 73 0.87 -16.11 -3.27
C SER A 73 -0.44 -16.52 -2.57
N SER A 74 -1.50 -15.70 -2.65
CA SER A 74 -2.83 -15.95 -2.01
C SER A 74 -3.92 -16.36 -3.00
#